data_AF-A0A1T1NWI5-F1
#
_entry.id   AF-A0A1T1NWI5-F1
#
_cell.length_a   1.000
_cell.length_b   1.000
_cell.length_c   1.000
_cell.angle_alpha   90.00
_cell.angle_beta   90.00
_cell.angle_gamma   90.00
#
_symmetry.space_group_name_H-M   'P 1'
#
loop_
_entity.id
_entity.type
_entity.pdbx_description
1 polymer ?
#
loop_
_entity_poly.entity_id
_entity_poly.type
_entity_poly.pdbx_seq_one_letter_code
_entity_poly.pdbx_strand_id
1 'polypeptide(L)'
;MRNAPPTVQELWTPDHGHCRCCGGTQAQRTVWAEVYVGTGQELRRCGACAAVYLAPDLTEAALQHFYAHDYRQLFPAEIPWGSRRRFFAWRGDRWIAHNRLQRIAPALAPAARVLEVGSGFGAFLGAAAATRPDLRLSACEPDVTHRHVLLDGAAVTFLPALDTLADGEFEAVVAFHVLEHLTDPRAFLSSLARILVPEGQAWIEVPDLMSGWRSRNYVHPAHLSYFSAPLLRRLANAAGLEVVSCGPYSDRGVLAGNIWLHLRQPAQPHAAASLALADSHEVDAVDARLDMVRWSRRDRLQRRLKHGLIRMLGRGLFGELQRWRGYRQLRKDQVHDGLR
;
A
#
# COMPACT_ATOMS: atom_id res chain seq x y z
N MET A 1 15.86 18.65 12.91
CA MET A 1 14.85 19.69 13.21
C MET A 1 13.50 18.99 13.37
N ARG A 2 12.80 19.17 14.49
CA ARG A 2 11.46 18.58 14.67
C ARG A 2 10.48 19.54 13.99
N ASN A 3 9.94 19.15 12.83
CA ASN A 3 8.91 19.94 12.17
C ASN A 3 7.69 20.00 13.10
N ALA A 4 7.26 21.22 13.43
CA ALA A 4 6.05 21.43 14.21
C ALA A 4 4.86 20.78 13.48
N PRO A 5 3.86 20.23 14.19
CA PRO A 5 2.68 19.68 13.55
C PRO A 5 2.00 20.78 12.71
N PRO A 6 1.55 20.48 11.47
CA PRO A 6 0.87 21.44 10.63
C PRO A 6 -0.38 22.00 11.34
N THR A 7 -0.67 23.28 11.12
CA THR A 7 -1.87 23.89 11.69
C THR A 7 -3.12 23.28 11.05
N VAL A 8 -4.26 23.30 11.75
CA VAL A 8 -5.51 22.66 11.28
C VAL A 8 -5.98 23.17 9.90
N GLN A 9 -5.62 24.41 9.55
CA GLN A 9 -5.92 25.04 8.26
C GLN A 9 -4.99 24.60 7.12
N GLU A 10 -3.84 23.97 7.42
CA GLU A 10 -2.83 23.51 6.44
C GLU A 10 -2.88 22.00 6.20
N LEU A 11 -3.87 21.30 6.79
CA LEU A 11 -3.93 19.84 6.72
C LEU A 11 -4.40 19.32 5.35
N TRP A 12 -5.28 20.06 4.68
CA TRP A 12 -6.01 19.58 3.50
C TRP A 12 -5.61 20.36 2.25
N THR A 13 -5.32 19.63 1.19
CA THR A 13 -5.28 20.20 -0.15
C THR A 13 -6.69 20.63 -0.54
N PRO A 14 -6.88 21.81 -1.17
CA PRO A 14 -8.19 22.22 -1.68
C PRO A 14 -8.83 21.14 -2.55
N ASP A 15 -10.07 20.79 -2.22
CA ASP A 15 -10.80 19.74 -2.92
C ASP A 15 -11.59 20.33 -4.10
N HIS A 16 -11.07 20.11 -5.30
CA HIS A 16 -11.74 20.53 -6.54
C HIS A 16 -12.64 19.42 -7.12
N GLY A 17 -12.79 18.29 -6.43
CA GLY A 17 -13.55 17.14 -6.93
C GLY A 17 -12.83 16.36 -8.04
N HIS A 18 -11.53 16.59 -8.22
CA HIS A 18 -10.73 15.91 -9.23
C HIS A 18 -10.41 14.48 -8.79
N CYS A 19 -10.64 13.51 -9.66
CA CYS A 19 -10.17 12.15 -9.44
C CYS A 19 -8.64 12.12 -9.48
N ARG A 20 -7.99 11.60 -8.43
CA ARG A 20 -6.53 11.44 -8.39
C ARG A 20 -5.94 10.58 -9.51
N CYS A 21 -6.72 9.65 -10.06
CA CYS A 21 -6.23 8.73 -11.10
C CYS A 21 -6.36 9.31 -12.51
N CYS A 22 -7.48 9.97 -12.83
CA CYS A 22 -7.78 10.44 -14.19
C CYS A 22 -7.90 11.96 -14.35
N GLY A 23 -7.89 12.73 -13.25
CA GLY A 23 -8.15 14.17 -13.25
C GLY A 23 -9.60 14.58 -13.48
N GLY A 24 -10.49 13.66 -13.86
CA GLY A 24 -11.89 13.96 -14.16
C GLY A 24 -12.72 14.32 -12.92
N THR A 25 -13.68 15.22 -13.09
CA THR A 25 -14.60 15.72 -12.04
C THR A 25 -16.02 15.18 -12.15
N GLN A 26 -16.37 14.58 -13.30
CA GLN A 26 -17.74 14.16 -13.57
C GLN A 26 -18.10 12.89 -12.81
N ALA A 27 -19.39 12.83 -12.39
CA ALA A 27 -20.01 11.65 -11.79
C ALA A 27 -19.25 11.06 -10.57
N GLN A 28 -18.60 11.92 -9.76
CA GLN A 28 -18.02 11.49 -8.49
C GLN A 28 -19.12 11.08 -7.52
N ARG A 29 -19.04 9.85 -7.00
CA ARG A 29 -19.94 9.33 -5.97
C ARG A 29 -19.24 9.36 -4.63
N THR A 30 -19.73 10.14 -3.67
CA THR A 30 -19.33 10.01 -2.26
C THR A 30 -20.00 8.77 -1.67
N VAL A 31 -19.20 7.85 -1.17
CA VAL A 31 -19.66 6.56 -0.63
C VAL A 31 -19.80 6.63 0.88
N TRP A 32 -18.76 7.07 1.58
CA TRP A 32 -18.71 7.05 3.04
C TRP A 32 -17.63 7.98 3.60
N ALA A 33 -17.70 8.34 4.88
CA ALA A 33 -16.64 9.10 5.55
C ALA A 33 -15.54 8.17 6.09
N GLU A 34 -14.28 8.61 6.09
CA GLU A 34 -13.20 7.95 6.83
C GLU A 34 -13.55 7.92 8.33
N VAL A 35 -13.58 6.71 8.92
CA VAL A 35 -14.05 6.52 10.31
C VAL A 35 -13.01 5.89 11.24
N TYR A 36 -11.87 5.46 10.71
CA TYR A 36 -10.81 4.84 11.48
C TYR A 36 -10.24 5.83 12.50
N VAL A 37 -9.85 7.03 12.08
CA VAL A 37 -9.38 8.10 12.99
C VAL A 37 -10.20 9.38 12.87
N GLY A 38 -11.07 9.47 11.87
CA GLY A 38 -11.92 10.63 11.66
C GLY A 38 -11.16 11.79 11.06
N THR A 39 -10.36 11.52 10.03
CA THR A 39 -9.62 12.58 9.35
C THR A 39 -10.55 13.64 8.75
N GLY A 40 -11.78 13.27 8.41
CA GLY A 40 -12.71 14.14 7.68
C GLY A 40 -12.69 13.89 6.17
N GLN A 41 -11.79 13.03 5.70
CA GLN A 41 -11.82 12.53 4.34
C GLN A 41 -13.08 11.69 4.09
N GLU A 42 -13.47 11.65 2.83
CA GLU A 42 -14.54 10.86 2.28
C GLU A 42 -13.98 9.89 1.27
N LEU A 43 -14.50 8.68 1.30
CA LEU A 43 -14.32 7.68 0.29
C LEU A 43 -15.18 8.04 -0.92
N ARG A 44 -14.54 8.18 -2.09
CA ARG A 44 -15.18 8.52 -3.35
C ARG A 44 -14.94 7.46 -4.41
N ARG A 45 -15.87 7.35 -5.35
CA ARG A 45 -15.79 6.53 -6.56
C ARG A 45 -15.91 7.43 -7.79
N CYS A 46 -14.92 7.40 -8.66
CA CYS A 46 -14.92 8.18 -9.91
C CYS A 46 -15.80 7.53 -10.98
N GLY A 47 -16.74 8.28 -11.55
CA GLY A 47 -17.63 7.76 -12.60
C GLY A 47 -16.97 7.61 -13.97
N ALA A 48 -15.77 8.17 -14.16
CA ALA A 48 -15.05 8.12 -15.43
C ALA A 48 -14.05 6.96 -15.52
N CYS A 49 -13.34 6.63 -14.43
CA CYS A 49 -12.30 5.60 -14.43
C CYS A 49 -12.51 4.50 -13.36
N ALA A 50 -13.66 4.51 -12.69
CA ALA A 50 -14.02 3.60 -11.59
C ALA A 50 -13.09 3.62 -10.35
N ALA A 51 -12.11 4.54 -10.29
CA ALA A 51 -11.19 4.65 -9.17
C ALA A 51 -11.92 4.92 -7.85
N VAL A 52 -11.49 4.22 -6.80
CA VAL A 52 -11.96 4.43 -5.44
C VAL A 52 -10.82 4.99 -4.59
N TYR A 53 -11.06 6.10 -3.90
CA TYR A 53 -10.02 6.85 -3.21
C TYR A 53 -10.56 7.72 -2.07
N LEU A 54 -9.68 8.14 -1.16
CA LEU A 54 -10.00 9.13 -0.14
C LEU A 54 -9.80 10.55 -0.68
N ALA A 55 -10.70 11.47 -0.30
CA ALA A 55 -10.63 12.89 -0.64
C ALA A 55 -11.23 13.76 0.49
N PRO A 56 -10.74 14.98 0.76
CA PRO A 56 -9.57 15.62 0.16
C PRO A 56 -8.26 14.89 0.47
N ASP A 57 -7.22 15.19 -0.31
CA ASP A 57 -5.86 14.79 0.02
C ASP A 57 -5.30 15.59 1.20
N LEU A 58 -4.45 14.95 1.98
CA LEU A 58 -3.57 15.67 2.89
C LEU A 58 -2.59 16.52 2.08
N THR A 59 -2.20 17.68 2.60
CA THR A 59 -1.04 18.38 2.04
C THR A 59 0.21 17.51 2.18
N GLU A 60 1.21 17.73 1.32
CA GLU A 60 2.47 16.98 1.37
C GLU A 60 3.10 17.01 2.77
N ALA A 61 3.14 18.18 3.40
CA ALA A 61 3.64 18.34 4.76
C ALA A 61 2.83 17.53 5.80
N ALA A 62 1.49 17.51 5.68
CA ALA A 62 0.63 16.74 6.57
C ALA A 62 0.75 15.22 6.34
N LEU A 63 0.92 14.79 5.09
CA LEU A 63 1.15 13.39 4.74
C LEU A 63 2.51 12.90 5.27
N GLN A 64 3.57 13.69 5.08
CA GLN A 64 4.89 13.41 5.65
C GLN A 64 4.85 13.32 7.18
N HIS A 65 4.17 14.25 7.85
CA HIS A 65 3.99 14.19 9.30
C HIS A 65 3.24 12.93 9.74
N PHE A 66 2.16 12.58 9.03
CA PHE A 66 1.37 11.38 9.32
C PHE A 66 2.24 10.12 9.27
N TYR A 67 3.06 9.93 8.23
CA TYR A 67 3.94 8.75 8.12
C TYR A 67 5.11 8.77 9.11
N ALA A 68 5.69 9.95 9.37
CA ALA A 68 6.83 10.08 10.28
C ALA A 68 6.44 9.83 11.75
N HIS A 69 5.21 10.19 12.15
CA HIS A 69 4.84 10.24 13.57
C HIS A 69 3.58 9.46 13.94
N ASP A 70 2.52 9.54 13.13
CA ASP A 70 1.20 9.03 13.51
C ASP A 70 0.94 7.59 13.08
N TYR A 71 1.41 7.21 11.88
CA TYR A 71 1.11 5.94 11.23
C TYR A 71 1.37 4.75 12.17
N ARG A 72 2.62 4.56 12.62
CA ARG A 72 2.97 3.43 13.48
C ARG A 72 2.25 3.43 14.84
N GLN A 73 1.90 4.60 15.37
CA GLN A 73 1.15 4.69 16.63
C GLN A 73 -0.29 4.18 16.48
N LEU A 74 -0.89 4.44 15.32
CA LEU A 74 -2.28 4.11 14.98
C LEU A 74 -2.46 2.68 14.48
N PHE A 75 -1.40 2.06 13.94
CA PHE A 75 -1.45 0.71 13.39
C PHE A 75 -0.62 -0.25 14.26
N PRO A 76 -1.25 -1.00 15.20
CA PRO A 76 -0.62 -1.98 16.09
C PRO A 76 0.30 -2.99 15.42
N ALA A 77 0.04 -3.32 14.16
CA ALA A 77 0.84 -4.25 13.38
C ALA A 77 2.20 -3.68 13.00
N GLU A 78 2.46 -2.38 13.15
CA GLU A 78 3.67 -1.71 12.67
C GLU A 78 4.72 -1.44 13.75
N ILE A 79 4.46 -1.82 15.01
CA ILE A 79 5.39 -1.67 16.14
C ILE A 79 5.61 -3.01 16.83
N PRO A 80 6.84 -3.55 16.85
CA PRO A 80 7.15 -4.73 17.63
C PRO A 80 6.88 -4.52 19.13
N TRP A 81 6.11 -5.41 19.76
CA TRP A 81 5.88 -5.37 21.21
C TRP A 81 6.42 -6.63 21.90
N GLY A 82 7.11 -6.44 23.03
CA GLY A 82 7.72 -7.52 23.79
C GLY A 82 8.81 -8.25 22.98
N SER A 83 8.50 -9.45 22.47
CA SER A 83 9.46 -10.24 21.71
C SER A 83 9.36 -9.97 20.21
N ARG A 84 10.39 -9.33 19.64
CA ARG A 84 10.52 -9.11 18.19
C ARG A 84 10.36 -10.40 17.40
N ARG A 85 10.95 -11.51 17.88
CA ARG A 85 10.81 -12.83 17.26
C ARG A 85 9.35 -13.27 17.15
N ARG A 86 8.58 -13.16 18.23
CA ARG A 86 7.16 -13.55 18.24
C ARG A 86 6.32 -12.61 17.37
N PHE A 87 6.62 -11.31 17.38
CA PHE A 87 5.93 -10.32 16.58
C PHE A 87 6.04 -10.59 15.08
N PHE A 88 7.27 -10.77 14.57
CA PHE A 88 7.49 -11.06 13.14
C PHE A 88 7.02 -12.46 12.75
N ALA A 89 7.05 -13.44 13.68
CA ALA A 89 6.43 -14.74 13.44
C ALA A 89 4.91 -14.65 13.31
N TRP A 90 4.26 -13.81 14.12
CA TRP A 90 2.81 -13.58 14.04
C TRP A 90 2.42 -12.86 12.74
N ARG A 91 3.13 -11.79 12.37
CA ARG A 91 2.90 -11.08 11.10
C ARG A 91 3.19 -11.96 9.88
N GLY A 92 4.10 -12.92 10.02
CA GLY A 92 4.48 -13.82 8.93
C GLY A 92 5.40 -13.17 7.90
N ASP A 93 6.08 -12.06 8.20
CA ASP A 93 6.83 -11.26 7.21
C ASP A 93 7.83 -12.10 6.40
N ARG A 94 8.55 -13.02 7.05
CA ARG A 94 9.49 -13.92 6.37
C ARG A 94 8.83 -14.91 5.45
N TRP A 95 7.70 -15.47 5.87
CA TRP A 95 6.96 -16.43 5.07
C TRP A 95 6.32 -15.74 3.85
N ILE A 96 5.75 -14.56 4.05
CA ILE A 96 5.22 -13.70 2.98
C ILE A 96 6.34 -13.33 1.99
N ALA A 97 7.48 -12.87 2.49
CA ALA A 97 8.65 -12.54 1.67
C ALA A 97 9.12 -13.74 0.82
N HIS A 98 9.18 -14.93 1.41
CA HIS A 98 9.54 -16.15 0.67
C HIS A 98 8.54 -16.46 -0.44
N ASN A 99 7.23 -16.35 -0.20
CA ASN A 99 6.20 -16.59 -1.22
C ASN A 99 6.28 -15.59 -2.37
N ARG A 100 6.56 -14.31 -2.08
CA ARG A 100 6.81 -13.28 -3.10
C ARG A 100 8.06 -13.62 -3.92
N LEU A 101 9.15 -13.98 -3.24
CA LEU A 101 10.41 -14.30 -3.89
C LEU A 101 10.32 -15.52 -4.82
N GLN A 102 9.61 -16.58 -4.44
CA GLN A 102 9.42 -17.75 -5.31
C GLN A 102 8.76 -17.42 -6.65
N ARG A 103 7.94 -16.35 -6.69
CA ARG A 103 7.29 -15.88 -7.91
C ARG A 103 8.18 -14.96 -8.76
N ILE A 104 9.09 -14.24 -8.11
CA ILE A 104 9.93 -13.22 -8.76
C ILE A 104 11.28 -13.81 -9.21
N ALA A 105 11.94 -14.58 -8.33
CA ALA A 105 13.30 -15.07 -8.53
C ALA A 105 13.53 -15.82 -9.86
N PRO A 106 12.59 -16.62 -10.40
CA PRO A 106 12.76 -17.28 -11.70
C PRO A 106 12.89 -16.30 -12.88
N ALA A 107 12.35 -15.09 -12.76
CA ALA A 107 12.38 -14.08 -13.81
C ALA A 107 13.59 -13.11 -13.69
N LEU A 108 14.37 -13.21 -12.61
CA LEU A 108 15.51 -12.32 -12.37
C LEU A 108 16.77 -12.80 -13.10
N ALA A 109 17.34 -11.94 -13.94
CA ALA A 109 18.61 -12.16 -14.60
C ALA A 109 19.76 -12.40 -13.60
N PRO A 110 20.86 -13.06 -14.01
CA PRO A 110 22.08 -13.14 -13.19
C PRO A 110 22.61 -11.76 -12.83
N ALA A 111 22.99 -11.57 -11.56
CA ALA A 111 23.54 -10.32 -11.04
C ALA A 111 22.67 -9.06 -11.25
N ALA A 112 21.36 -9.24 -11.40
CA ALA A 112 20.40 -8.15 -11.59
C ALA A 112 20.44 -7.14 -10.44
N ARG A 113 20.26 -5.86 -10.78
CA ARG A 113 20.01 -4.76 -9.84
C ARG A 113 18.53 -4.75 -9.51
N VAL A 114 18.23 -5.03 -8.24
CA VAL A 114 16.87 -5.13 -7.73
C VAL A 114 16.64 -4.00 -6.74
N LEU A 115 15.60 -3.21 -6.99
CA LEU A 115 15.12 -2.17 -6.07
C LEU A 115 13.85 -2.64 -5.38
N GLU A 116 13.80 -2.61 -4.04
CA GLU A 116 12.53 -2.65 -3.30
C GLU A 116 12.13 -1.24 -2.87
N VAL A 117 10.92 -0.82 -3.23
CA VAL A 117 10.31 0.43 -2.76
C VAL A 117 9.38 0.11 -1.60
N GLY A 118 9.54 0.80 -0.47
CA GLY A 118 8.82 0.53 0.76
C GLY A 118 9.22 -0.80 1.40
N SER A 119 10.53 -1.00 1.65
CA SER A 119 11.04 -2.28 2.15
C SER A 119 10.61 -2.63 3.57
N GLY A 120 9.99 -1.69 4.30
CA GLY A 120 9.44 -1.90 5.62
C GLY A 120 10.50 -2.36 6.61
N PHE A 121 10.48 -3.65 6.97
CA PHE A 121 11.49 -4.25 7.87
C PHE A 121 12.64 -4.95 7.13
N GLY A 122 12.62 -5.01 5.79
CA GLY A 122 13.66 -5.62 4.94
C GLY A 122 13.49 -7.13 4.69
N ALA A 123 12.32 -7.70 4.97
CA ALA A 123 12.11 -9.15 4.91
C ALA A 123 12.32 -9.74 3.50
N PHE A 124 11.86 -9.04 2.46
CA PHE A 124 12.03 -9.48 1.08
C PHE A 124 13.51 -9.45 0.67
N LEU A 125 14.22 -8.36 0.95
CA LEU A 125 15.65 -8.22 0.62
C LEU A 125 16.51 -9.25 1.37
N GLY A 126 16.22 -9.52 2.64
CA GLY A 126 16.88 -10.58 3.39
C GLY A 126 16.67 -11.95 2.75
N ALA A 127 15.43 -12.27 2.36
CA ALA A 127 15.12 -13.51 1.64
C ALA A 127 15.79 -13.58 0.26
N ALA A 128 15.82 -12.47 -0.48
CA ALA A 128 16.44 -12.36 -1.79
C ALA A 128 17.94 -12.59 -1.72
N ALA A 129 18.65 -11.94 -0.79
CA ALA A 129 20.08 -12.12 -0.58
C ALA A 129 20.44 -13.57 -0.21
N ALA A 130 19.64 -14.20 0.64
CA ALA A 130 19.87 -15.59 1.05
C ALA A 130 19.67 -16.60 -0.09
N THR A 131 18.73 -16.33 -1.00
CA THR A 131 18.37 -17.25 -2.10
C THR A 131 19.17 -16.98 -3.37
N ARG A 132 19.50 -15.72 -3.63
CA ARG A 132 20.15 -15.21 -4.83
C ARG A 132 21.27 -14.23 -4.42
N PRO A 133 22.39 -14.75 -3.88
CA PRO A 133 23.49 -13.93 -3.39
C PRO A 133 24.22 -13.14 -4.49
N ASP A 134 23.91 -13.43 -5.76
CA ASP A 134 24.43 -12.70 -6.92
C ASP A 134 23.75 -11.33 -7.13
N LEU A 135 22.55 -11.12 -6.59
CA LEU A 135 21.78 -9.89 -6.83
C LEU A 135 22.41 -8.66 -6.18
N ARG A 136 22.25 -7.52 -6.84
CA ARG A 136 22.63 -6.21 -6.32
C ARG A 136 21.39 -5.53 -5.76
N LEU A 137 21.27 -5.52 -4.44
CA LEU A 137 20.05 -5.12 -3.75
C LEU A 137 20.10 -3.65 -3.33
N SER A 138 19.04 -2.91 -3.68
CA SER A 138 18.80 -1.54 -3.24
C SER A 138 17.41 -1.37 -2.65
N ALA A 139 17.22 -0.35 -1.81
CA ALA A 139 15.94 -0.08 -1.18
C ALA A 139 15.65 1.41 -1.01
N CYS A 140 14.41 1.80 -1.27
CA CYS A 140 13.86 3.10 -0.88
C CYS A 140 12.90 2.88 0.30
N GLU A 141 13.31 3.25 1.53
CA GLU A 141 12.48 3.11 2.73
C GLU A 141 12.73 4.29 3.69
N PRO A 142 11.70 5.13 3.94
CA PRO A 142 11.82 6.31 4.79
C PRO A 142 12.05 5.99 6.27
N ASP A 143 11.63 4.82 6.77
CA ASP A 143 11.89 4.44 8.16
C ASP A 143 13.30 3.88 8.38
N VAL A 144 14.24 4.81 8.59
CA VAL A 144 15.62 4.50 8.95
C VAL A 144 15.77 3.68 10.24
N THR A 145 14.77 3.66 11.11
CA THR A 145 14.84 2.98 12.42
C THR A 145 14.63 1.48 12.28
N HIS A 146 13.70 1.06 11.41
CA HIS A 146 13.29 -0.35 11.32
C HIS A 146 13.62 -1.03 9.98
N ARG A 147 14.13 -0.31 8.98
CA ARG A 147 14.46 -0.88 7.66
C ARG A 147 15.53 -1.96 7.61
N HIS A 148 16.28 -2.15 8.70
CA HIS A 148 17.37 -3.13 8.78
C HIS A 148 17.00 -4.44 9.51
N VAL A 149 15.77 -4.55 10.02
CA VAL A 149 15.44 -5.53 11.07
C VAL A 149 15.41 -6.98 10.61
N LEU A 150 15.05 -7.22 9.36
CA LEU A 150 14.91 -8.55 8.76
C LEU A 150 15.85 -8.74 7.55
N LEU A 151 16.91 -7.92 7.45
CA LEU A 151 17.92 -8.06 6.40
C LEU A 151 18.85 -9.26 6.61
N ASP A 152 19.02 -9.73 7.85
CA ASP A 152 19.90 -10.86 8.21
C ASP A 152 21.34 -10.75 7.67
N GLY A 153 21.90 -9.54 7.68
CA GLY A 153 23.25 -9.29 7.17
C GLY A 153 23.33 -9.10 5.65
N ALA A 154 22.19 -9.09 4.93
CA ALA A 154 22.16 -8.74 3.52
C ALA A 154 22.79 -7.36 3.26
N ALA A 155 23.67 -7.31 2.26
CA ALA A 155 24.21 -6.05 1.75
C ALA A 155 23.13 -5.35 0.90
N VAL A 156 22.59 -4.26 1.43
CA VAL A 156 21.55 -3.45 0.77
C VAL A 156 21.98 -1.99 0.72
N THR A 157 21.94 -1.41 -0.47
CA THR A 157 22.15 0.03 -0.66
C THR A 157 20.84 0.79 -0.45
N PHE A 158 20.78 1.64 0.56
CA PHE A 158 19.60 2.47 0.82
C PHE A 158 19.67 3.77 0.05
N LEU A 159 18.65 4.02 -0.77
CA LEU A 159 18.50 5.17 -1.64
C LEU A 159 17.45 6.13 -1.05
N PRO A 160 17.58 7.45 -1.26
CA PRO A 160 16.74 8.43 -0.58
C PRO A 160 15.29 8.45 -1.11
N ALA A 161 15.12 8.49 -2.43
CA ALA A 161 13.80 8.57 -3.08
C ALA A 161 13.87 8.17 -4.56
N LEU A 162 12.73 7.78 -5.14
CA LEU A 162 12.63 7.29 -6.53
C LEU A 162 12.94 8.36 -7.58
N ASP A 163 12.55 9.60 -7.30
CA ASP A 163 12.74 10.75 -8.18
C ASP A 163 14.22 11.13 -8.37
N THR A 164 15.08 10.76 -7.42
CA THR A 164 16.54 10.97 -7.49
C THR A 164 17.31 9.92 -8.26
N LEU A 165 16.65 8.81 -8.65
CA LEU A 165 17.31 7.67 -9.29
C LEU A 165 17.55 7.92 -10.77
N ALA A 166 18.58 7.28 -11.33
CA ALA A 166 18.90 7.43 -12.74
C ALA A 166 17.89 6.64 -13.61
N ASP A 167 17.74 7.09 -14.85
CA ASP A 167 16.95 6.39 -15.86
C ASP A 167 17.64 5.07 -16.24
N GLY A 168 16.88 4.00 -16.46
CA GLY A 168 17.45 2.71 -16.90
C GLY A 168 18.44 2.09 -15.91
N GLU A 169 18.22 2.24 -14.61
CA GLU A 169 19.13 1.78 -13.56
C GLU A 169 18.81 0.38 -13.03
N PHE A 170 17.59 -0.13 -13.17
CA PHE A 170 17.20 -1.39 -12.53
C PHE A 170 16.67 -2.41 -13.54
N GLU A 171 17.14 -3.66 -13.43
CA GLU A 171 16.55 -4.80 -14.14
C GLU A 171 15.23 -5.23 -13.48
N ALA A 172 15.09 -5.00 -12.18
CA ALA A 172 13.89 -5.36 -11.43
C ALA A 172 13.53 -4.33 -10.36
N VAL A 173 12.23 -3.99 -10.27
CA VAL A 173 11.68 -3.20 -9.18
C VAL A 173 10.52 -3.93 -8.51
N VAL A 174 10.46 -3.91 -7.19
CA VAL A 174 9.33 -4.48 -6.45
C VAL A 174 8.75 -3.45 -5.49
N ALA A 175 7.43 -3.49 -5.29
CA ALA A 175 6.74 -2.64 -4.33
C ALA A 175 5.53 -3.39 -3.75
N PHE A 176 5.58 -3.68 -2.45
CA PHE A 176 4.51 -4.42 -1.78
C PHE A 176 3.81 -3.52 -0.78
N HIS A 177 2.50 -3.33 -0.92
CA HIS A 177 1.71 -2.44 -0.07
C HIS A 177 2.27 -1.02 0.00
N VAL A 178 2.54 -0.43 -1.17
CA VAL A 178 3.04 0.94 -1.31
C VAL A 178 2.07 1.79 -2.11
N LEU A 179 1.63 1.30 -3.27
CA LEU A 179 0.88 2.10 -4.23
C LEU A 179 -0.42 2.68 -3.65
N GLU A 180 -1.07 1.96 -2.72
CA GLU A 180 -2.30 2.40 -2.04
C GLU A 180 -2.08 3.58 -1.08
N HIS A 181 -0.83 3.81 -0.69
CA HIS A 181 -0.42 4.87 0.24
C HIS A 181 -0.07 6.19 -0.47
N LEU A 182 0.02 6.18 -1.80
CA LEU A 182 0.52 7.31 -2.58
C LEU A 182 -0.60 8.23 -3.05
N THR A 183 -0.29 9.53 -3.08
CA THR A 183 -1.20 10.57 -3.57
C THR A 183 -1.45 10.44 -5.06
N ASP A 184 -0.38 10.22 -5.83
CA ASP A 184 -0.41 10.03 -7.28
C ASP A 184 0.14 8.63 -7.68
N PRO A 185 -0.74 7.62 -7.82
CA PRO A 185 -0.34 6.29 -8.21
C PRO A 185 0.18 6.23 -9.66
N ARG A 186 -0.25 7.14 -10.54
CA ARG A 186 0.22 7.17 -11.94
C ARG A 186 1.64 7.69 -12.01
N ALA A 187 1.97 8.78 -11.31
CA ALA A 187 3.32 9.32 -11.25
C ALA A 187 4.32 8.30 -10.69
N PHE A 188 3.91 7.51 -9.70
CA PHE A 188 4.71 6.40 -9.19
C PHE A 188 5.03 5.37 -10.28
N LEU A 189 4.01 4.88 -11.00
CA LEU A 189 4.20 3.93 -12.09
C LEU A 189 5.06 4.50 -13.23
N SER A 190 4.91 5.79 -13.54
CA SER A 190 5.77 6.47 -14.52
C SER A 190 7.22 6.58 -14.04
N SER A 191 7.44 6.75 -12.74
CA SER A 191 8.78 6.70 -12.15
C SER A 191 9.37 5.30 -12.27
N LEU A 192 8.57 4.25 -12.07
CA LEU A 192 9.03 2.87 -12.29
C LEU A 192 9.42 2.63 -13.75
N ALA A 193 8.62 3.09 -14.71
CA ALA A 193 8.96 3.01 -16.12
C ALA A 193 10.33 3.65 -16.36
N ARG A 194 10.52 4.90 -15.93
CA ARG A 194 11.77 5.65 -16.14
C ARG A 194 13.01 4.94 -15.59
N ILE A 195 12.95 4.41 -14.37
CA ILE A 195 14.14 3.80 -13.71
C ILE A 195 14.42 2.37 -14.16
N LEU A 196 13.47 1.70 -14.81
CA LEU A 196 13.69 0.36 -15.36
C LEU A 196 14.51 0.43 -16.65
N VAL A 197 15.46 -0.51 -16.81
CA VAL A 197 16.09 -0.77 -18.12
C VAL A 197 15.03 -1.20 -19.14
N PRO A 198 15.30 -1.08 -20.46
CA PRO A 198 14.49 -1.74 -21.47
C PRO A 198 14.35 -3.24 -21.18
N GLU A 199 13.12 -3.77 -21.28
CA GLU A 199 12.73 -5.13 -20.88
C GLU A 199 12.88 -5.45 -19.37
N GLY A 200 13.21 -4.45 -18.55
CA GLY A 200 13.19 -4.54 -17.09
C GLY A 200 11.78 -4.79 -16.57
N GLN A 201 11.66 -5.42 -15.40
CA GLN A 201 10.38 -5.91 -14.88
C GLN A 201 10.03 -5.26 -13.54
N ALA A 202 8.74 -5.10 -13.28
CA ALA A 202 8.26 -4.68 -11.97
C ALA A 202 7.16 -5.59 -11.42
N TRP A 203 7.17 -5.79 -10.10
CA TRP A 203 6.14 -6.52 -9.37
C TRP A 203 5.55 -5.66 -8.27
N ILE A 204 4.24 -5.46 -8.34
CA ILE A 204 3.49 -4.65 -7.40
C ILE A 204 2.40 -5.50 -6.75
N GLU A 205 2.28 -5.38 -5.43
CA GLU A 205 1.22 -6.02 -4.65
C GLU A 205 0.40 -4.95 -3.94
N VAL A 206 -0.92 -4.97 -4.10
CA VAL A 206 -1.86 -4.08 -3.42
C VAL A 206 -3.09 -4.84 -2.92
N PRO A 207 -3.80 -4.34 -1.89
CA PRO A 207 -5.08 -4.90 -1.48
C PRO A 207 -6.10 -4.89 -2.62
N ASP A 208 -6.83 -5.99 -2.78
CA ASP A 208 -7.87 -6.11 -3.79
C ASP A 208 -9.19 -5.53 -3.26
N LEU A 209 -9.63 -4.43 -3.86
CA LEU A 209 -10.95 -3.85 -3.68
C LEU A 209 -12.08 -4.90 -3.79
N MET A 210 -11.96 -5.79 -4.76
CA MET A 210 -13.02 -6.71 -5.17
C MET A 210 -13.11 -7.96 -4.28
N SER A 211 -12.03 -8.34 -3.58
CA SER A 211 -12.02 -9.55 -2.73
C SER A 211 -11.62 -9.31 -1.27
N GLY A 212 -10.71 -8.39 -1.01
CA GLY A 212 -10.20 -8.04 0.32
C GLY A 212 -11.13 -7.12 1.11
N TRP A 213 -11.88 -6.24 0.44
CA TRP A 213 -12.73 -5.26 1.13
C TRP A 213 -14.03 -5.85 1.70
N ARG A 214 -13.97 -6.40 2.91
CA ARG A 214 -15.12 -7.06 3.56
C ARG A 214 -15.79 -6.23 4.66
N SER A 215 -15.17 -5.11 5.07
CA SER A 215 -15.73 -4.24 6.10
C SER A 215 -15.20 -2.82 6.01
N ARG A 216 -15.93 -1.87 6.59
CA ARG A 216 -15.53 -0.44 6.70
C ARG A 216 -14.18 -0.19 7.39
N ASN A 217 -13.64 -1.14 8.16
CA ASN A 217 -12.34 -0.99 8.80
C ASN A 217 -11.18 -0.97 7.79
N TYR A 218 -11.43 -1.40 6.55
CA TYR A 218 -10.50 -1.22 5.44
C TYR A 218 -10.37 0.24 5.02
N VAL A 219 -11.35 1.10 5.31
CA VAL A 219 -11.24 2.54 5.07
C VAL A 219 -10.45 3.15 6.22
N HIS A 220 -9.19 3.46 5.95
CA HIS A 220 -8.30 4.12 6.90
C HIS A 220 -7.39 5.10 6.17
N PRO A 221 -6.90 6.15 6.85
CA PRO A 221 -6.26 7.28 6.17
C PRO A 221 -4.91 6.96 5.54
N ALA A 222 -4.33 5.80 5.86
CA ALA A 222 -3.11 5.35 5.21
C ALA A 222 -3.37 4.84 3.79
N HIS A 223 -4.54 4.24 3.50
CA HIS A 223 -4.88 3.81 2.14
C HIS A 223 -5.66 4.93 1.46
N LEU A 224 -4.93 5.71 0.67
CA LEU A 224 -5.48 6.82 -0.12
C LEU A 224 -6.20 6.33 -1.37
N SER A 225 -5.80 5.17 -1.92
CA SER A 225 -6.40 4.55 -3.09
C SER A 225 -6.78 3.09 -2.84
N TYR A 226 -7.86 2.61 -3.44
CA TYR A 226 -8.35 1.24 -3.35
C TYR A 226 -8.49 0.67 -4.77
N PHE A 227 -7.73 -0.38 -5.06
CA PHE A 227 -7.50 -0.80 -6.45
C PHE A 227 -8.30 -2.02 -6.86
N SER A 228 -8.83 -1.96 -8.09
CA SER A 228 -9.28 -3.10 -8.87
C SER A 228 -8.24 -3.46 -9.93
N ALA A 229 -8.24 -4.71 -10.40
CA ALA A 229 -7.32 -5.16 -11.45
C ALA A 229 -7.50 -4.37 -12.77
N PRO A 230 -8.73 -4.08 -13.25
CA PRO A 230 -8.92 -3.27 -14.46
C PRO A 230 -8.32 -1.87 -14.36
N LEU A 231 -8.51 -1.17 -13.22
CA LEU A 231 -7.92 0.14 -12.99
C LEU A 231 -6.39 0.09 -12.99
N LEU A 232 -5.78 -0.89 -12.31
CA LEU A 232 -4.32 -1.05 -12.29
C LEU A 232 -3.75 -1.28 -13.68
N ARG A 233 -4.42 -2.10 -14.51
CA ARG A 233 -4.03 -2.32 -15.91
C ARG A 233 -4.00 -1.01 -16.69
N ARG A 234 -5.06 -0.19 -16.57
CA ARG A 234 -5.12 1.11 -17.25
C ARG A 234 -4.07 2.08 -16.73
N LEU A 235 -3.84 2.13 -15.41
CA LEU A 235 -2.82 3.00 -14.81
C LEU A 235 -1.41 2.63 -15.29
N ALA A 236 -1.08 1.34 -15.34
CA ALA A 236 0.22 0.86 -15.84
C ALA A 236 0.41 1.21 -17.32
N ASN A 237 -0.59 0.94 -18.17
CA ASN A 237 -0.54 1.30 -19.59
C ASN A 237 -0.39 2.82 -19.79
N ALA A 238 -1.14 3.63 -19.04
CA ALA A 238 -1.06 5.09 -19.09
C ALA A 238 0.30 5.64 -18.59
N ALA A 239 1.00 4.87 -17.76
CA ALA A 239 2.35 5.17 -17.29
C ALA A 239 3.45 4.74 -18.28
N GLY A 240 3.10 4.06 -19.38
CA GLY A 240 4.06 3.57 -20.39
C GLY A 240 4.61 2.17 -20.14
N LEU A 241 4.05 1.44 -19.17
CA LEU A 241 4.44 0.05 -18.86
C LEU A 241 3.52 -0.95 -19.56
N GLU A 242 4.08 -2.09 -19.96
CA GLU A 242 3.33 -3.24 -20.45
C GLU A 242 2.86 -4.12 -19.28
N VAL A 243 1.58 -4.50 -19.27
CA VAL A 243 1.05 -5.44 -18.27
C VAL A 243 1.27 -6.88 -18.73
N VAL A 244 2.23 -7.58 -18.10
CA VAL A 244 2.47 -9.01 -18.33
C VAL A 244 1.35 -9.84 -17.68
N SER A 245 1.01 -9.55 -16.42
CA SER A 245 -0.15 -10.13 -15.75
C SER A 245 -0.69 -9.22 -14.66
N CYS A 246 -2.00 -9.29 -14.40
CA CYS A 246 -2.65 -8.54 -13.34
C CYS A 246 -3.93 -9.24 -12.88
N GLY A 247 -4.02 -9.56 -11.60
CA GLY A 247 -5.20 -10.22 -11.05
C GLY A 247 -5.04 -10.61 -9.58
N PRO A 248 -6.10 -11.12 -8.95
CA PRO A 248 -6.03 -11.61 -7.59
C PRO A 248 -5.05 -12.78 -7.48
N TYR A 249 -4.46 -12.97 -6.30
CA TYR A 249 -3.75 -14.21 -6.02
C TYR A 249 -4.69 -15.40 -6.15
N SER A 250 -4.38 -16.29 -7.09
CA SER A 250 -5.19 -17.47 -7.42
C SER A 250 -5.16 -18.53 -6.34
N ASP A 251 -4.12 -18.53 -5.52
CA ASP A 251 -3.95 -19.40 -4.36
C ASP A 251 -4.65 -18.79 -3.14
N ARG A 252 -5.44 -19.59 -2.41
CA ARG A 252 -5.99 -19.24 -1.09
C ARG A 252 -4.90 -19.17 0.00
N GLY A 253 -3.68 -18.80 -0.38
CA GLY A 253 -2.50 -18.71 0.48
C GLY A 253 -2.43 -17.37 1.23
N VAL A 254 -1.26 -17.07 1.78
CA VAL A 254 -1.03 -15.88 2.62
C VAL A 254 -1.26 -14.54 1.91
N LEU A 255 -1.17 -14.54 0.59
CA LEU A 255 -1.35 -13.36 -0.26
C LEU A 255 -2.81 -13.20 -0.75
N ALA A 256 -3.72 -14.08 -0.30
CA ALA A 256 -5.12 -14.01 -0.68
C ALA A 256 -5.75 -12.66 -0.27
N GLY A 257 -6.56 -12.08 -1.16
CA GLY A 257 -7.17 -10.76 -0.94
C GLY A 257 -6.33 -9.58 -1.46
N ASN A 258 -5.19 -9.84 -2.09
CA ASN A 258 -4.38 -8.87 -2.80
C ASN A 258 -4.45 -9.08 -4.32
N ILE A 259 -4.05 -8.07 -5.08
CA ILE A 259 -3.79 -8.12 -6.53
C ILE A 259 -2.28 -8.21 -6.73
N TRP A 260 -1.86 -9.14 -7.58
CA TRP A 260 -0.51 -9.20 -8.12
C TRP A 260 -0.47 -8.52 -9.48
N LEU A 261 0.40 -7.53 -9.64
CA LEU A 261 0.63 -6.81 -10.88
C LEU A 261 2.08 -7.02 -11.32
N HIS A 262 2.26 -7.69 -12.45
CA HIS A 262 3.55 -7.92 -13.08
C HIS A 262 3.63 -7.09 -14.36
N LEU A 263 4.62 -6.21 -14.41
CA LEU A 263 4.83 -5.23 -15.45
C LEU A 263 6.18 -5.45 -16.13
N ARG A 264 6.28 -4.96 -17.36
CA ARG A 264 7.52 -4.89 -18.14
C ARG A 264 7.68 -3.50 -18.74
N GLN A 265 8.88 -2.97 -18.70
CA GLN A 265 9.27 -1.81 -19.48
C GLN A 265 9.49 -2.26 -20.93
N PRO A 266 8.71 -1.78 -21.93
CA PRO A 266 8.97 -2.10 -23.33
C PRO A 266 10.39 -1.77 -23.79
N ALA A 267 10.92 -2.56 -24.73
CA ALA A 267 12.21 -2.33 -25.38
C ALA A 267 12.35 -0.89 -25.94
N GLN A 268 11.26 -0.29 -26.40
CA GLN A 268 11.18 1.12 -26.76
C GLN A 268 10.19 1.81 -25.83
N PRO A 269 10.65 2.71 -24.95
CA PRO A 269 9.77 3.45 -24.06
C PRO A 269 8.71 4.22 -24.84
N HIS A 270 7.45 4.08 -24.44
CA HIS A 270 6.36 4.88 -24.98
C HIS A 270 6.08 6.09 -24.08
N ALA A 271 5.65 7.19 -24.69
CA ALA A 271 5.24 8.36 -23.94
C ALA A 271 4.03 8.04 -23.05
N ALA A 272 3.99 8.62 -21.85
CA ALA A 272 2.86 8.50 -20.95
C ALA A 272 1.58 9.01 -21.65
N ALA A 273 0.50 8.23 -21.55
CA ALA A 273 -0.77 8.51 -22.19
C ALA A 273 -1.84 8.90 -21.17
N SER A 274 -2.89 9.59 -21.60
CA SER A 274 -4.06 9.84 -20.75
C SER A 274 -4.68 8.53 -20.26
N LEU A 275 -5.17 8.52 -19.02
CA LEU A 275 -5.82 7.33 -18.48
C LEU A 275 -7.10 7.04 -19.25
N ALA A 276 -7.22 5.84 -19.81
CA ALA A 276 -8.43 5.40 -20.48
C ALA A 276 -9.62 5.34 -19.49
N LEU A 277 -10.82 5.63 -20.01
CA LEU A 277 -12.06 5.55 -19.23
C LEU A 277 -12.39 4.09 -18.89
N ALA A 278 -13.11 3.92 -17.78
CA ALA A 278 -13.73 2.65 -17.45
C ALA A 278 -14.96 2.43 -18.33
N ASP A 279 -15.26 1.18 -18.66
CA ASP A 279 -16.57 0.84 -19.22
C ASP A 279 -17.65 0.90 -18.12
N SER A 280 -18.92 0.93 -18.53
CA SER A 280 -20.04 1.02 -17.59
C SER A 280 -20.13 -0.20 -16.66
N HIS A 281 -19.78 -1.39 -17.15
CA HIS A 281 -19.84 -2.61 -16.36
C HIS A 281 -18.82 -2.61 -15.22
N GLU A 282 -17.64 -2.03 -15.42
CA GLU A 282 -16.65 -1.86 -14.38
C GLU A 282 -17.14 -0.89 -13.29
N VAL A 283 -17.71 0.26 -13.69
CA VAL A 283 -18.29 1.21 -12.74
C VAL A 283 -19.39 0.55 -11.92
N ASP A 284 -20.30 -0.18 -12.58
CA ASP A 284 -21.39 -0.91 -11.92
C ASP A 284 -20.87 -2.00 -10.99
N ALA A 285 -19.82 -2.74 -11.37
CA ALA A 285 -19.22 -3.77 -10.54
C ALA A 285 -18.57 -3.19 -9.27
N VAL A 286 -17.89 -2.05 -9.41
CA VAL A 286 -17.32 -1.33 -8.26
C VAL A 286 -18.43 -0.78 -7.36
N ASP A 287 -19.48 -0.20 -7.93
CA ASP A 287 -20.62 0.30 -7.16
C ASP A 287 -21.32 -0.83 -6.40
N ALA A 288 -21.59 -1.96 -7.05
CA ALA A 288 -22.15 -3.15 -6.40
C ALA A 288 -21.26 -3.62 -5.24
N ARG A 289 -19.94 -3.63 -5.42
CA ARG A 289 -18.99 -4.00 -4.36
C ARG A 289 -19.05 -3.04 -3.17
N LEU A 290 -19.10 -1.74 -3.42
CA LEU A 290 -19.22 -0.71 -2.38
C LEU A 290 -20.53 -0.84 -1.60
N ASP A 291 -21.62 -1.19 -2.28
CA ASP A 291 -22.95 -1.32 -1.70
C ASP A 291 -23.13 -2.61 -0.87
N MET A 292 -22.30 -3.64 -1.11
CA MET A 292 -22.26 -4.83 -0.25
C MET A 292 -21.79 -4.52 1.18
N VAL A 293 -20.97 -3.48 1.37
CA VAL A 293 -20.49 -3.09 2.69
C VAL A 293 -21.62 -2.37 3.42
N ARG A 294 -22.20 -2.99 4.45
CA ARG A 294 -23.29 -2.35 5.22
C ARG A 294 -22.78 -1.14 5.99
N TRP A 295 -23.12 0.06 5.51
CA TRP A 295 -22.78 1.34 6.10
C TRP A 295 -23.83 1.82 7.13
N SER A 296 -23.91 1.18 8.30
CA SER A 296 -25.05 1.29 9.22
C SER A 296 -24.97 2.46 10.24
N ARG A 297 -26.11 2.82 10.86
CA ARG A 297 -26.15 3.83 11.96
C ARG A 297 -25.33 3.42 13.19
N ARG A 298 -25.22 2.10 13.47
CA ARG A 298 -24.36 1.55 14.54
C ARG A 298 -22.90 1.94 14.34
N ASP A 299 -22.50 2.12 13.10
CA ASP A 299 -21.13 2.42 12.71
C ASP A 299 -20.78 3.88 12.99
N ARG A 300 -21.75 4.78 12.78
CA ARG A 300 -21.64 6.19 13.20
C ARG A 300 -21.50 6.31 14.73
N LEU A 301 -22.18 5.46 15.49
CA LEU A 301 -22.05 5.42 16.95
C LEU A 301 -20.69 4.90 17.39
N GLN A 302 -20.21 3.79 16.82
CA GLN A 302 -18.89 3.25 17.09
C GLN A 302 -17.76 4.23 16.74
N ARG A 303 -17.91 4.98 15.63
CA ARG A 303 -17.01 6.09 15.28
C ARG A 303 -16.95 7.13 16.41
N ARG A 304 -18.11 7.63 16.87
CA ARG A 304 -18.17 8.63 17.96
C ARG A 304 -17.50 8.13 19.23
N LEU A 305 -17.72 6.86 19.60
CA LEU A 305 -17.08 6.23 20.75
C LEU A 305 -15.55 6.12 20.56
N LYS A 306 -15.10 5.65 19.39
CA LYS A 306 -13.67 5.53 19.06
C LYS A 306 -12.97 6.89 19.10
N HIS A 307 -13.59 7.92 18.53
CA HIS A 307 -13.08 9.29 18.54
C HIS A 307 -13.04 9.88 19.95
N GLY A 308 -14.07 9.63 20.76
CA GLY A 308 -14.07 9.99 22.18
C GLY A 308 -12.90 9.36 22.92
N LEU A 309 -12.65 8.06 22.72
CA LEU A 309 -11.50 7.36 23.30
C LEU A 309 -10.16 7.94 22.82
N ILE A 310 -9.97 8.17 21.52
CA ILE A 310 -8.72 8.74 20.99
C ILE A 310 -8.47 10.14 21.56
N ARG A 311 -9.52 10.96 21.71
CA ARG A 311 -9.43 12.30 22.31
C ARG A 311 -9.10 12.24 23.81
N MET A 312 -9.67 11.28 24.55
CA MET A 312 -9.42 11.13 25.98
C MET A 312 -8.06 10.52 26.30
N LEU A 313 -7.64 9.49 25.56
CA LEU A 313 -6.47 8.67 25.87
C LEU A 313 -5.23 9.09 25.07
N GLY A 314 -5.40 9.89 24.02
CA GLY A 314 -4.37 10.15 23.03
C GLY A 314 -4.17 8.98 22.05
N ARG A 315 -3.55 9.27 20.90
CA ARG A 315 -3.31 8.30 19.82
C ARG A 315 -2.41 7.13 20.28
N GLY A 316 -1.39 7.41 21.10
CA GLY A 316 -0.46 6.41 21.62
C GLY A 316 -1.10 5.35 22.51
N LEU A 317 -1.82 5.75 23.57
CA LEU A 317 -2.46 4.84 24.52
C LEU A 317 -3.62 4.06 23.86
N PHE A 318 -4.32 4.68 22.91
CA PHE A 318 -5.31 3.98 22.09
C PHE A 318 -4.67 2.87 21.24
N GLY A 319 -3.53 3.15 20.61
CA GLY A 319 -2.73 2.17 19.90
C GLY A 319 -2.26 1.01 20.81
N GLU A 320 -1.85 1.29 22.05
CA GLU A 320 -1.50 0.26 23.04
C GLU A 320 -2.69 -0.64 23.40
N LEU A 321 -3.87 -0.05 23.60
CA LEU A 321 -5.09 -0.82 23.88
C LEU A 321 -5.47 -1.72 22.69
N GLN A 322 -5.33 -1.23 21.46
CA GLN A 322 -5.55 -2.07 20.27
C GLN A 322 -4.49 -3.17 20.17
N ARG A 323 -3.21 -2.90 20.45
CA ARG A 323 -2.13 -3.91 20.52
C ARG A 323 -2.47 -5.00 21.54
N TRP A 324 -2.86 -4.62 22.75
CA TRP A 324 -3.23 -5.57 23.81
C TRP A 324 -4.43 -6.44 23.43
N ARG A 325 -5.46 -5.85 22.80
CA ARG A 325 -6.62 -6.61 22.30
C ARG A 325 -6.22 -7.61 21.21
N GLY A 326 -5.40 -7.19 20.25
CA GLY A 326 -4.86 -8.06 19.21
C GLY A 326 -4.06 -9.22 19.80
N TYR A 327 -3.13 -8.91 20.71
CA TYR A 327 -2.34 -9.92 21.43
C TYR A 327 -3.20 -10.94 22.19
N ARG A 328 -4.28 -10.50 22.86
CA ARG A 328 -5.20 -11.43 23.56
C ARG A 328 -5.97 -12.32 22.60
N GLN A 329 -6.38 -11.81 21.44
CA GLN A 329 -7.04 -12.63 20.42
C GLN A 329 -6.10 -13.73 19.92
N LEU A 330 -4.85 -13.37 19.62
CA LEU A 330 -3.84 -14.33 19.18
C LEU A 330 -3.53 -15.41 20.21
N ARG A 331 -3.48 -15.06 21.49
CA ARG A 331 -3.32 -16.08 22.55
C ARG A 331 -4.53 -17.01 22.64
N LYS A 332 -5.75 -16.53 22.36
CA LYS A 332 -6.92 -17.40 22.32
C LYS A 332 -6.85 -18.36 21.14
N ASP A 333 -6.45 -17.86 19.97
CA ASP A 333 -6.37 -18.67 18.75
C ASP A 333 -5.22 -19.71 18.85
N GLN A 334 -4.07 -19.34 19.43
CA GLN A 334 -2.96 -20.28 19.70
C GLN A 334 -3.31 -21.34 20.76
N VAL A 335 -4.16 -21.03 21.75
CA VAL A 335 -4.66 -22.02 22.72
C VAL A 335 -5.64 -23.00 22.05
N HIS A 336 -6.35 -22.57 21.00
CA HIS A 336 -7.22 -23.44 20.21
C HIS A 336 -6.45 -24.33 19.23
N ASP A 337 -5.33 -23.88 18.65
CA ASP A 337 -4.49 -24.69 17.76
C ASP A 337 -3.57 -25.66 18.52
N GLY A 338 -3.27 -25.43 19.80
CA GLY A 338 -2.52 -26.38 20.65
C GLY A 338 -3.31 -27.59 21.14
N LEU A 339 -4.57 -27.74 20.71
CA LEU A 339 -5.47 -28.86 21.04
C LEU A 339 -5.87 -29.69 19.81
N ARG A 340 -5.10 -29.62 18.71
CA ARG A 340 -5.29 -30.46 17.51
C ARG A 340 -4.02 -31.18 17.11
#